data_AF-A0A5Z9SSU0-F1
#
_entry.id   AF-A0A5Z9SSU0-F1
#
_cell.length_a   1.000
_cell.length_b   1.000
_cell.length_c   1.000
_cell.angle_alpha   90.00
_cell.angle_beta   90.00
_cell.angle_gamma   90.00
#
_symmetry.space_group_name_H-M   'P 1'
#
loop_
_entity.id
_entity.type
_entity.pdbx_description
1 polymer ?
#
loop_
_entity_poly.entity_id
_entity_poly.type
_entity_poly.pdbx_seq_one_letter_code
_entity_poly.pdbx_strand_id
1 'polypeptide(L)'
;LISRIYFSFILLISTIFSYGAYNAINAQFQLEESIVNRISQDIDYLGFGRDKKNIKFIGTEPYASINENIVIKHPLMRELIPRIINNNWMWSEVLMQRNVFSRNYRLYDKEVKLENGWKKSGNNVYDIGVVGETIVVRFN
;
A
#
# COMPACT_ATOMS: atom_id res chain seq x y z
N LEU A 1 -22.70 -10.23 -40.51
CA LEU A 1 -21.27 -10.60 -40.43
C LEU A 1 -20.45 -9.48 -39.79
N ILE A 2 -20.51 -8.26 -40.33
CA ILE A 2 -19.76 -7.08 -39.84
C ILE A 2 -20.05 -6.75 -38.36
N SER A 3 -21.32 -6.75 -37.93
CA SER A 3 -21.67 -6.50 -36.52
C SER A 3 -21.10 -7.54 -35.54
N ARG A 4 -20.99 -8.80 -35.97
CA ARG A 4 -20.38 -9.87 -35.16
C ARG A 4 -18.88 -9.65 -35.01
N ILE A 5 -18.20 -9.20 -36.08
CA ILE A 5 -16.77 -8.87 -36.04
C ILE A 5 -16.52 -7.70 -35.08
N TYR A 6 -17.33 -6.64 -35.13
CA TYR A 6 -17.22 -5.52 -34.18
C TYR A 6 -17.47 -5.96 -32.73
N PHE A 7 -18.50 -6.76 -32.49
CA PHE A 7 -18.79 -7.28 -31.16
C PHE A 7 -17.64 -8.15 -30.61
N SER A 8 -17.10 -9.05 -31.44
CA SER A 8 -15.93 -9.87 -31.08
C SER A 8 -14.69 -9.03 -30.80
N PHE A 9 -14.47 -7.95 -31.56
CA PHE A 9 -13.34 -7.04 -31.34
C PHE A 9 -13.46 -6.28 -30.02
N ILE A 10 -14.65 -5.74 -29.71
CA ILE A 10 -14.92 -5.05 -28.44
C ILE A 10 -14.72 -6.01 -27.26
N LEU A 11 -15.21 -7.25 -27.37
CA LEU A 11 -14.98 -8.29 -26.37
C LEU A 11 -13.50 -8.56 -26.16
N LEU A 12 -12.74 -8.76 -27.24
CA LEU A 12 -11.31 -9.03 -27.18
C LEU A 12 -10.55 -7.90 -26.46
N ILE A 13 -10.79 -6.66 -26.85
CA ILE A 13 -10.15 -5.49 -26.22
C ILE A 13 -10.54 -5.39 -24.74
N SER A 14 -11.81 -5.64 -24.40
CA SER A 14 -12.29 -5.62 -23.01
C SER A 14 -11.64 -6.71 -22.16
N THR A 15 -11.43 -7.91 -22.73
CA THR A 15 -10.74 -9.01 -22.04
C THR A 15 -9.26 -8.70 -21.82
N ILE A 16 -8.57 -8.16 -22.82
CA ILE A 16 -7.15 -7.76 -22.70
C ILE A 16 -7.01 -6.68 -21.62
N PHE A 17 -7.87 -5.67 -21.65
CA PHE A 17 -7.86 -4.59 -20.67
C PHE A 17 -8.13 -5.12 -19.26
N SER A 18 -9.15 -5.96 -19.09
CA SER A 18 -9.47 -6.58 -17.79
C SER A 18 -8.32 -7.42 -17.24
N TYR A 19 -7.65 -8.20 -18.10
CA TYR A 19 -6.51 -9.01 -17.72
C TYR A 19 -5.32 -8.16 -17.28
N GLY A 20 -5.00 -7.11 -18.05
CA GLY A 20 -3.93 -6.17 -17.70
C GLY A 20 -4.21 -5.43 -16.39
N ALA A 21 -5.43 -4.95 -16.20
CA ALA A 21 -5.86 -4.30 -14.96
C ALA A 21 -5.78 -5.26 -13.76
N TYR A 22 -6.24 -6.50 -13.91
CA TYR A 22 -6.14 -7.51 -12.85
C TYR A 22 -4.69 -7.76 -12.42
N ASN A 23 -3.78 -7.93 -13.38
CA ASN A 23 -2.36 -8.15 -13.07
C ASN A 23 -1.72 -6.94 -12.38
N ALA A 24 -2.07 -5.73 -12.82
CA ALA A 24 -1.60 -4.49 -12.22
C ALA A 24 -2.06 -4.38 -10.75
N ILE A 25 -3.34 -4.63 -10.48
CA ILE A 25 -3.92 -4.61 -9.14
C ILE A 25 -3.27 -5.70 -8.26
N ASN A 26 -3.13 -6.91 -8.78
CA ASN A 26 -2.54 -8.01 -8.02
C ASN A 26 -1.06 -7.76 -7.68
N ALA A 27 -0.28 -7.20 -8.61
CA ALA A 27 1.11 -6.83 -8.35
C ALA A 27 1.22 -5.70 -7.31
N GLN A 28 0.30 -4.74 -7.33
CA GLN A 28 0.23 -3.70 -6.30
C GLN A 28 -0.07 -4.31 -4.92
N PHE A 29 -1.05 -5.21 -4.86
CA PHE A 29 -1.42 -5.90 -3.63
C PHE A 29 -0.26 -6.72 -3.03
N GLN A 30 0.50 -7.43 -3.88
CA GLN A 30 1.69 -8.18 -3.44
C GLN A 30 2.80 -7.26 -2.89
N LEU A 31 3.00 -6.09 -3.49
CA LEU A 31 3.93 -5.10 -2.96
C LEU A 31 3.47 -4.62 -1.58
N GLU A 32 2.19 -4.30 -1.42
CA GLU A 32 1.64 -3.81 -0.16
C GLU A 32 1.75 -4.87 0.96
N GLU A 33 1.47 -6.14 0.67
CA GLU A 33 1.71 -7.23 1.62
C GLU A 33 3.20 -7.33 2.01
N SER A 34 4.11 -7.15 1.05
CA SER A 34 5.56 -7.12 1.32
C SER A 34 5.96 -5.94 2.21
N ILE A 35 5.39 -4.75 1.97
CA ILE A 35 5.60 -3.55 2.78
C ILE A 35 5.14 -3.80 4.22
N VAL A 36 3.93 -4.34 4.42
CA VAL A 36 3.39 -4.62 5.77
C VAL A 36 4.23 -5.67 6.51
N ASN A 37 4.67 -6.71 5.81
CA ASN A 37 5.60 -7.71 6.37
C ASN A 37 6.90 -7.04 6.84
N ARG A 38 7.47 -6.17 6.01
CA ARG A 38 8.71 -5.47 6.35
C ARG A 38 8.51 -4.48 7.49
N ILE A 39 7.42 -3.72 7.53
CA ILE A 39 7.09 -2.82 8.63
C ILE A 39 7.03 -3.60 9.94
N SER A 40 6.38 -4.77 9.93
CA SER A 40 6.32 -5.62 11.11
C SER A 40 7.70 -6.08 11.57
N GLN A 41 8.56 -6.50 10.64
CA GLN A 41 9.94 -6.89 10.92
C GLN A 41 10.78 -5.72 11.46
N ASP A 42 10.63 -4.54 10.86
CA ASP A 42 11.35 -3.34 11.27
C ASP A 42 10.90 -2.90 12.68
N ILE A 43 9.60 -3.00 13.01
CA ILE A 43 9.10 -2.75 14.37
C ILE A 43 9.72 -3.72 15.38
N ASP A 44 9.73 -5.02 15.05
CA ASP A 44 10.28 -6.06 15.92
C ASP A 44 11.79 -5.92 16.12
N TYR A 45 12.52 -5.58 15.05
CA TYR A 45 13.96 -5.36 15.06
C TYR A 45 14.35 -4.11 15.86
N LEU A 46 13.59 -3.02 15.70
CA LEU A 46 13.86 -1.76 16.39
C LEU A 46 13.43 -1.78 17.87
N GLY A 47 12.57 -2.72 18.26
CA GLY A 47 12.18 -2.96 19.65
C GLY A 47 11.28 -1.88 20.27
N PHE A 48 10.89 -0.85 19.53
CA PHE A 48 10.12 0.29 20.06
C PHE A 48 8.59 0.12 19.99
N GLY A 49 8.09 -0.97 19.40
CA GLY A 49 6.66 -1.17 19.16
C GLY A 49 5.97 -2.27 19.95
N ARG A 50 6.70 -3.07 20.76
CA ARG A 50 6.13 -4.25 21.44
C ARG A 50 5.03 -3.93 22.45
N ASP A 51 5.05 -2.73 23.01
CA ASP A 51 4.06 -2.20 23.96
C ASP A 51 3.00 -1.31 23.29
N LYS A 52 3.15 -1.03 21.98
CA LYS A 52 2.29 -0.10 21.24
C LYS A 52 1.15 -0.84 20.57
N LYS A 53 -0.03 -0.23 20.60
CA LYS A 53 -1.25 -0.81 19.99
C LYS A 53 -1.72 -0.04 18.76
N ASN A 54 -1.18 1.15 18.55
CA ASN A 54 -1.65 2.07 17.51
C ASN A 54 -0.57 2.22 16.43
N ILE A 55 -1.00 2.24 15.17
CA ILE A 55 -0.16 2.55 14.04
C ILE A 55 -0.81 3.62 13.17
N LYS A 56 -0.03 4.58 12.69
CA LYS A 56 -0.46 5.60 11.73
C LYS A 56 0.41 5.56 10.49
N PHE A 57 -0.24 5.53 9.33
CA PHE A 57 0.43 5.75 8.05
C PHE A 57 0.35 7.21 7.66
N ILE A 58 1.45 7.75 7.15
CA ILE A 58 1.53 9.10 6.63
C ILE A 58 2.06 9.04 5.20
N GLY A 59 1.33 9.71 4.30
CA GLY A 59 1.60 9.66 2.87
C GLY A 59 0.96 8.42 2.23
N THR A 60 1.47 8.06 1.06
CA THR A 60 0.96 6.94 0.28
C THR A 60 2.12 6.08 -0.18
N GLU A 61 1.93 4.77 -0.16
CA GLU A 61 2.94 3.84 -0.66
C GLU A 61 3.25 4.07 -2.15
N PRO A 62 4.46 3.66 -2.60
CA PRO A 62 4.78 3.67 -4.01
C PRO A 62 3.94 2.66 -4.79
N TYR A 63 3.91 2.86 -6.11
CA TYR A 63 3.39 1.85 -7.02
C TYR A 63 4.37 0.69 -7.15
N ALA A 64 3.86 -0.51 -7.43
CA ALA A 64 4.68 -1.62 -7.92
C ALA A 64 5.46 -1.19 -9.17
N SER A 65 6.71 -1.64 -9.31
CA SER A 65 7.59 -1.23 -10.42
C SER A 65 6.98 -1.46 -11.80
N ILE A 66 6.10 -2.47 -11.93
CA ILE A 66 5.39 -2.76 -13.19
C ILE A 66 4.32 -1.70 -13.52
N ASN A 67 3.77 -1.05 -12.49
CA ASN A 67 2.67 -0.09 -12.58
C ASN A 67 3.18 1.36 -12.67
N GLU A 68 4.34 1.65 -12.09
CA GLU A 68 4.90 3.01 -11.99
C GLU A 68 4.94 3.71 -13.35
N ASN A 69 5.52 3.05 -14.35
CA ASN A 69 5.60 3.58 -15.71
C ASN A 69 4.23 3.75 -16.39
N ILE A 70 3.29 2.84 -16.12
CA ILE A 70 1.94 2.88 -16.68
C ILE A 70 1.15 4.06 -16.07
N VAL A 71 1.29 4.28 -14.77
CA VAL A 71 0.64 5.39 -14.06
C VAL A 71 1.19 6.74 -14.50
N ILE A 72 2.49 6.83 -14.79
CA ILE A 72 3.11 8.06 -15.33
C ILE A 72 2.55 8.37 -16.73
N LYS A 73 2.46 7.36 -17.60
CA LYS A 73 1.97 7.52 -18.98
C LYS A 73 0.46 7.72 -19.06
N HIS A 74 -0.30 7.08 -18.17
CA HIS A 74 -1.75 7.08 -18.16
C HIS A 74 -2.25 7.38 -16.74
N PRO A 75 -2.41 8.67 -16.36
CA PRO A 75 -2.79 9.07 -15.00
C PRO A 75 -4.13 8.48 -14.52
N LEU A 76 -5.06 8.15 -15.42
CA LEU A 76 -6.32 7.46 -15.08
C LEU A 76 -6.09 6.13 -14.36
N MET A 77 -4.94 5.47 -14.57
CA MET A 77 -4.59 4.23 -13.87
C MET A 77 -4.41 4.42 -12.37
N ARG A 78 -4.22 5.66 -11.88
CA ARG A 78 -4.17 5.96 -10.44
C ARG A 78 -5.46 5.63 -9.71
N GLU A 79 -6.59 5.79 -10.40
CA GLU A 79 -7.92 5.50 -9.85
C GLU A 79 -8.27 4.01 -9.97
N LEU A 80 -7.68 3.32 -10.98
CA LEU A 80 -7.96 1.92 -11.26
C LEU A 80 -7.09 0.95 -10.45
N ILE A 81 -5.88 1.38 -10.08
CA ILE A 81 -4.93 0.61 -9.27
C ILE A 81 -5.00 1.18 -7.85
N PRO A 82 -5.77 0.56 -6.94
CA PRO A 82 -5.91 1.07 -5.58
C PRO A 82 -4.57 1.00 -4.85
N ARG A 83 -4.29 2.01 -4.04
CA ARG A 83 -3.18 2.03 -3.08
C ARG A 83 -3.75 1.92 -1.69
N ILE A 84 -3.66 0.73 -1.10
CA ILE A 84 -4.37 0.35 0.12
C ILE A 84 -3.79 1.04 1.37
N ILE A 85 -2.49 1.30 1.43
CA ILE A 85 -1.79 1.85 2.59
C ILE A 85 -1.72 3.39 2.51
N ASN A 86 -2.87 4.03 2.45
CA ASN A 86 -2.96 5.48 2.30
C ASN A 86 -3.50 6.16 3.56
N ASN A 87 -2.65 6.91 4.26
CA ASN A 87 -2.90 8.02 5.21
C ASN A 87 -4.07 7.96 6.23
N ASN A 88 -4.84 6.86 6.34
CA ASN A 88 -5.94 6.53 7.27
C ASN A 88 -7.01 5.60 6.64
N TRP A 89 -6.75 4.94 5.50
CA TRP A 89 -7.76 4.13 4.84
C TRP A 89 -8.07 2.85 5.62
N MET A 90 -9.36 2.54 5.82
CA MET A 90 -9.79 1.32 6.53
C MET A 90 -9.19 0.04 5.93
N TRP A 91 -8.95 0.03 4.62
CA TRP A 91 -8.31 -1.11 3.95
C TRP A 91 -6.85 -1.32 4.36
N SER A 92 -6.14 -0.27 4.80
CA SER A 92 -4.81 -0.41 5.39
C SER A 92 -4.85 -1.27 6.65
N GLU A 93 -5.88 -1.08 7.49
CA GLU A 93 -6.07 -1.90 8.69
C GLU A 93 -6.40 -3.35 8.34
N VAL A 94 -7.28 -3.57 7.37
CA VAL A 94 -7.63 -4.93 6.88
C VAL A 94 -6.37 -5.66 6.38
N LEU A 95 -5.51 -4.97 5.63
CA LEU A 95 -4.26 -5.56 5.14
C LEU A 95 -3.31 -5.92 6.30
N MET A 96 -3.21 -5.06 7.32
CA MET A 96 -2.41 -5.34 8.52
C MET A 96 -2.96 -6.50 9.35
N GLN A 97 -4.28 -6.61 9.49
CA GLN A 97 -4.94 -7.69 10.21
C GLN A 97 -4.71 -9.07 9.58
N ARG A 98 -4.51 -9.13 8.26
CA ARG A 98 -4.15 -10.37 7.55
C ARG A 98 -2.73 -10.85 7.85
N ASN A 99 -1.86 -9.97 8.31
CA ASN A 99 -0.49 -10.30 8.65
C ASN A 99 -0.36 -10.63 10.15
N VAL A 100 0.24 -11.79 10.45
CA VAL A 100 0.33 -12.37 11.81
C VAL A 100 1.05 -11.46 12.80
N PHE A 101 2.04 -10.69 12.34
CA PHE A 101 2.86 -9.81 13.18
C PHE A 101 2.19 -8.45 13.39
N SER A 102 1.49 -7.93 12.38
CA SER A 102 0.83 -6.63 12.45
C SER A 102 -0.62 -6.65 12.92
N ARG A 103 -1.26 -7.84 13.05
CA ARG A 103 -2.69 -7.96 13.36
C ARG A 103 -3.15 -7.33 14.67
N ASN A 104 -2.22 -7.07 15.59
CA ASN A 104 -2.52 -6.51 16.89
C ASN A 104 -2.54 -4.97 16.87
N TYR A 105 -2.06 -4.34 15.80
CA TYR A 105 -2.08 -2.89 15.67
C TYR A 105 -3.44 -2.41 15.15
N ARG A 106 -3.91 -1.31 15.72
CA ARG A 106 -5.10 -0.59 15.28
C ARG A 106 -4.68 0.68 14.56
N LEU A 107 -5.37 0.98 13.47
CA LEU A 107 -5.11 2.19 12.71
C LEU A 107 -5.51 3.42 13.53
N TYR A 108 -4.60 4.37 13.67
CA TYR A 108 -4.81 5.61 14.40
C TYR A 108 -5.18 6.74 13.45
N ASP A 109 -6.42 7.19 13.55
CA ASP A 109 -7.04 8.16 12.66
C ASP A 109 -6.63 9.62 12.96
N LYS A 110 -6.36 9.95 14.23
CA LYS A 110 -6.04 11.33 14.65
C LYS A 110 -4.68 11.80 14.12
N GLU A 111 -4.56 13.11 13.94
CA GLU A 111 -3.30 13.73 13.56
C GLU A 111 -2.22 13.51 14.63
N VAL A 112 -1.00 13.25 14.17
CA VAL A 112 0.17 13.05 15.02
C VAL A 112 1.17 14.13 14.68
N LYS A 113 1.64 14.88 15.69
CA LYS A 113 2.71 15.86 15.52
C LYS A 113 4.02 15.12 15.32
N LEU A 114 4.68 15.41 14.21
CA LEU A 114 5.90 14.74 13.82
C LEU A 114 7.07 15.33 14.61
N GLU A 115 7.67 14.51 15.48
CA GLU A 115 8.88 14.88 16.23
C GLU A 115 10.14 14.45 15.48
N ASN A 116 11.33 14.89 15.92
CA ASN A 116 12.60 14.44 15.35
C ASN A 116 12.95 13.03 15.85
N GLY A 117 13.66 12.22 15.04
CA GLY A 117 14.14 10.88 15.46
C GLY A 117 13.64 9.69 14.63
N TRP A 118 13.19 9.93 13.39
CA TRP A 118 12.76 8.88 12.47
C TRP A 118 13.91 7.95 12.06
N LYS A 119 13.65 6.64 12.04
CA LYS A 119 14.56 5.63 11.50
C LYS A 119 14.13 5.27 10.08
N LYS A 120 15.05 5.39 9.13
CA LYS A 120 14.84 4.95 7.75
C LYS A 120 14.66 3.45 7.70
N SER A 121 13.67 2.98 6.92
CA SER A 121 13.55 1.57 6.60
C SER A 121 14.77 1.11 5.81
N GLY A 122 15.13 -0.17 5.94
CA GLY A 122 16.30 -0.73 5.22
C GLY A 122 16.20 -0.64 3.68
N ASN A 123 15.01 -0.38 3.14
CA ASN A 123 14.77 -0.21 1.70
C ASN A 123 14.47 1.24 1.26
N ASN A 124 14.59 2.23 2.16
CA ASN A 124 14.30 3.65 1.90
C ASN A 124 12.89 3.95 1.37
N VAL A 125 11.94 3.02 1.51
CA VAL A 125 10.54 3.23 1.06
C VAL A 125 9.75 4.07 2.07
N TYR A 126 10.11 3.97 3.34
CA TYR A 126 9.44 4.69 4.41
C TYR A 126 10.39 4.95 5.57
N ASP A 127 9.96 5.84 6.44
CA ASP A 127 10.57 6.16 7.72
C ASP A 127 9.64 5.70 8.84
N ILE A 128 10.19 5.11 9.89
CA ILE A 128 9.45 4.63 11.05
C ILE A 128 9.88 5.34 12.32
N GLY A 129 8.91 5.72 13.15
CA GLY A 129 9.12 6.38 14.42
C GLY A 129 8.01 6.07 15.42
N VAL A 130 8.15 6.57 16.64
CA VAL A 130 7.15 6.42 17.69
C VAL A 130 6.82 7.80 18.24
N VAL A 131 5.53 8.11 18.36
CA VAL A 131 5.03 9.33 18.99
C VAL A 131 4.03 8.92 20.06
N GLY A 132 4.41 9.08 21.33
CA GLY A 132 3.62 8.61 22.47
C GLY A 132 3.35 7.11 22.41
N GLU A 133 2.09 6.73 22.23
CA GLU A 133 1.64 5.34 22.12
C GLU A 133 1.45 4.84 20.67
N THR A 134 1.81 5.65 19.68
CA THR A 134 1.54 5.37 18.26
C THR A 134 2.83 5.16 17.48
N ILE A 135 2.91 4.05 16.77
CA ILE A 135 3.92 3.82 15.74
C ILE A 135 3.52 4.62 14.51
N VAL A 136 4.43 5.42 13.98
CA VAL A 136 4.17 6.22 12.79
C VAL A 136 5.06 5.72 11.67
N VAL A 137 4.46 5.38 10.54
CA VAL A 137 5.13 4.99 9.29
C VAL A 137 4.87 6.09 8.28
N ARG A 138 5.92 6.78 7.84
CA ARG A 138 5.84 7.82 6.82
C ARG A 138 6.46 7.32 5.53
N PHE A 139 5.68 7.25 4.45
CA PHE A 139 6.22 6.94 3.13
C PHE A 139 7.03 8.12 2.58
N ASN A 140 8.14 7.80 1.90
CA ASN A 140 9.10 8.75 1.34
C ASN A 140 8.65 9.31 -0.02
#